data_AF-A0A1F5WAE8-F1
#
_entry.id   AF-A0A1F5WAE8-F1
#
_cell.length_a   1.000
_cell.length_b   1.000
_cell.length_c   1.000
_cell.angle_alpha   90.00
_cell.angle_beta   90.00
_cell.angle_gamma   90.00
#
_symmetry.space_group_name_H-M   'P 1'
#
loop_
_entity.id
_entity.type
_entity.pdbx_description
1 polymer ?
#
loop_
_entity_poly.entity_id
_entity_poly.type
_entity_poly.pdbx_seq_one_letter_code
_entity_poly.pdbx_strand_id
1 'polypeptide(L)'
;MTKELFSTSEVAKILGISRVAVFKKIKSGEIKAVRAGRNFVVHRKDLPVILGKVLTEDKKREIASAVKRVVREYGETLKLLGQE
;
A
#
# COMPACT_ATOMS: atom_id res chain seq x y z
N MET A 1 -0.75 -19.71 -16.99
CA MET A 1 0.67 -19.56 -16.59
C MET A 1 0.79 -18.44 -15.56
N THR A 2 1.23 -18.74 -14.35
CA THR A 2 1.43 -17.75 -13.28
C THR A 2 2.73 -16.98 -13.53
N LYS A 3 2.63 -15.74 -14.03
CA LYS A 3 3.80 -14.84 -14.10
C LYS A 3 4.34 -14.61 -12.69
N GLU A 4 5.64 -14.88 -12.50
CA GLU A 4 6.34 -14.66 -11.23
C GLU A 4 6.87 -13.23 -11.08
N LEU A 5 7.03 -12.54 -12.21
CA LEU A 5 7.57 -11.18 -12.31
C LEU A 5 6.57 -10.28 -13.03
N PHE A 6 6.40 -9.08 -12.48
CA PHE A 6 5.56 -8.02 -13.02
C PHE A 6 6.43 -6.83 -13.40
N SER A 7 6.21 -6.29 -14.59
CA SER A 7 6.82 -5.02 -15.01
C SER A 7 6.22 -3.84 -14.24
N THR A 8 6.95 -2.73 -14.21
CA THR A 8 6.43 -1.46 -13.62
C THR A 8 5.09 -1.03 -14.22
N SER A 9 4.85 -1.28 -15.50
CA SER A 9 3.59 -0.98 -16.17
C SER A 9 2.44 -1.89 -15.71
N GLU A 10 2.71 -3.17 -15.47
CA GLU A 10 1.69 -4.10 -14.95
C GLU A 10 1.36 -3.78 -13.49
N VAL A 11 2.37 -3.48 -12.67
CA VAL A 11 2.18 -3.03 -11.29
C VAL A 11 1.38 -1.73 -11.23
N ALA A 12 1.63 -0.79 -12.15
CA ALA A 12 0.87 0.45 -12.27
C ALA A 12 -0.62 0.21 -12.51
N LYS A 13 -0.96 -0.71 -13.44
CA LYS A 13 -2.35 -1.11 -13.71
C LYS A 13 -3.01 -1.73 -12.48
N ILE A 14 -2.28 -2.57 -11.76
CA ILE A 14 -2.79 -3.26 -10.56
C ILE A 14 -3.06 -2.27 -9.42
N LEU A 15 -2.22 -1.25 -9.27
CA LEU A 15 -2.34 -0.23 -8.22
C LEU A 15 -3.25 0.94 -8.59
N GLY A 16 -3.67 1.05 -9.87
CA GLY A 16 -4.44 2.19 -10.35
C GLY A 16 -3.67 3.51 -10.33
N ILE A 17 -2.33 3.47 -10.39
CA ILE A 17 -1.46 4.66 -10.38
C ILE A 17 -0.61 4.72 -11.66
N SER A 18 0.02 5.88 -11.92
CA SER A 18 0.89 6.01 -13.09
C SER A 18 2.17 5.17 -12.96
N ARG A 19 2.73 4.74 -14.10
CA ARG A 19 4.04 4.06 -14.15
C ARG A 19 5.15 4.89 -13.49
N VAL A 20 5.09 6.22 -13.62
CA VAL A 20 6.03 7.16 -12.99
C VAL A 20 5.90 7.12 -11.47
N ALA A 21 4.68 7.05 -10.93
CA ALA A 21 4.46 6.91 -9.49
C ALA A 21 5.02 5.59 -8.96
N VAL A 22 4.83 4.48 -9.67
CA VAL A 22 5.47 3.19 -9.34
C VAL A 22 7.00 3.33 -9.35
N PHE A 23 7.57 3.97 -10.36
CA PHE A 23 9.02 4.17 -10.45
C PHE A 23 9.57 5.01 -9.29
N LYS A 24 8.89 6.11 -8.92
CA LYS A 24 9.25 6.92 -7.75
C LYS A 24 9.20 6.11 -6.47
N LYS A 25 8.17 5.27 -6.28
CA LYS A 25 8.02 4.37 -5.13
C LYS A 25 9.08 3.27 -5.08
N ILE A 26 9.55 2.78 -6.23
CA ILE A 26 10.69 1.87 -6.30
C ILE A 26 11.98 2.60 -5.87
N LYS A 27 12.17 3.84 -6.32
CA LYS A 27 13.33 4.65 -5.98
C LYS A 27 13.36 5.08 -4.51
N SER A 28 12.21 5.35 -3.89
CA SER A 28 12.10 5.64 -2.45
C SER A 28 12.21 4.39 -1.57
N GLY A 29 12.19 3.19 -2.16
CA GLY A 29 12.23 1.92 -1.42
C GLY A 29 10.88 1.45 -0.89
N GLU A 30 9.79 2.19 -1.16
CA GLU A 30 8.43 1.78 -0.80
C GLU A 30 7.97 0.52 -1.54
N ILE A 31 8.46 0.30 -2.77
CA ILE A 31 8.18 -0.89 -3.57
C ILE A 31 9.49 -1.66 -3.78
N LYS A 32 9.54 -2.89 -3.27
CA LYS A 32 10.63 -3.82 -3.55
C LYS A 32 10.56 -4.25 -5.02
N ALA A 33 11.60 -3.94 -5.78
CA ALA A 33 11.75 -4.33 -7.17
C ALA A 33 13.20 -4.72 -7.44
N VAL A 34 13.39 -5.66 -8.36
CA VAL A 34 14.70 -6.08 -8.86
C VAL A 34 14.98 -5.35 -10.17
N ARG A 35 16.22 -4.84 -10.31
CA ARG A 35 16.66 -4.22 -11.55
C ARG A 35 16.94 -5.32 -12.59
N ALA A 36 16.19 -5.32 -13.68
CA ALA A 36 16.39 -6.18 -14.84
C ALA A 36 16.86 -5.32 -16.02
N GLY A 37 18.17 -5.12 -16.13
CA GLY A 37 18.80 -4.25 -17.13
C GLY A 37 18.40 -2.77 -16.96
N ARG A 38 17.70 -2.22 -17.97
CA ARG A 38 17.17 -0.85 -17.96
C ARG A 38 15.80 -0.74 -17.27
N ASN A 39 15.15 -1.86 -16.98
CA ASN A 39 13.81 -1.92 -16.39
C ASN A 39 13.86 -2.40 -14.93
N PHE A 40 12.74 -2.21 -14.24
CA PHE A 40 12.48 -2.77 -12.91
C PHE A 40 11.36 -3.80 -13.01
N VAL A 41 11.50 -4.90 -12.27
CA VAL A 41 10.51 -5.95 -12.14
C VAL A 41 10.17 -6.20 -10.67
N VAL A 42 8.91 -6.48 -10.37
CA VAL A 42 8.39 -6.75 -9.03
C VAL A 42 7.99 -8.21 -8.95
N HIS A 43 8.43 -8.92 -7.90
CA HIS A 43 8.02 -10.30 -7.72
C HIS A 43 6.56 -10.39 -7.26
N ARG A 44 5.86 -11.44 -7.70
CA ARG A 44 4.48 -11.73 -7.28
C ARG A 44 4.30 -11.79 -5.76
N LYS A 45 5.30 -12.30 -5.04
CA LYS A 45 5.29 -12.40 -3.57
C LYS A 45 5.20 -11.04 -2.87
N ASP A 46 5.67 -9.98 -3.50
CA ASP A 46 5.72 -8.64 -2.92
C ASP A 46 4.45 -7.83 -3.24
N LEU A 47 3.63 -8.27 -4.21
CA LEU A 47 2.39 -7.60 -4.59
C LEU A 47 1.36 -7.44 -3.44
N PRO A 48 1.10 -8.44 -2.58
CA PRO A 48 0.15 -8.29 -1.47
C PRO A 48 0.52 -7.15 -0.50
N VAL A 49 1.82 -6.93 -0.28
CA VAL A 49 2.32 -5.83 0.55
C VAL A 49 2.09 -4.48 -0.13
N ILE A 50 2.35 -4.41 -1.44
CA ILE A 50 2.20 -3.18 -2.23
C ILE A 50 0.72 -2.81 -2.41
N LEU A 51 -0.16 -3.80 -2.54
CA LEU A 51 -1.61 -3.65 -2.66
C LEU A 51 -2.29 -3.17 -1.37
N GLY A 52 -1.55 -3.00 -0.26
CA GLY A 52 -2.13 -2.67 1.04
C GLY A 52 -3.00 -3.79 1.63
N LYS A 53 -3.03 -4.98 1.01
CA LYS A 53 -3.68 -6.17 1.57
C LYS A 53 -2.94 -6.73 2.77
N VAL A 54 -1.66 -6.36 2.93
CA VAL A 54 -0.85 -6.64 4.11
C VAL A 54 -0.44 -5.31 4.73
N LEU A 55 -0.99 -5.02 5.90
CA LEU A 55 -0.66 -3.82 6.68
C LEU A 55 0.65 -4.07 7.43
N THR A 56 1.67 -3.24 7.19
CA THR A 56 2.92 -3.30 7.96
C THR A 56 2.66 -2.91 9.41
N GLU A 57 3.47 -3.42 10.34
CA GLU A 57 3.32 -3.12 11.77
C GLU A 57 3.40 -1.61 12.07
N ASP A 58 4.25 -0.88 11.34
CA ASP A 58 4.34 0.59 11.51
C ASP A 58 3.06 1.31 11.06
N LYS A 59 2.46 0.90 9.93
CA LYS A 59 1.18 1.45 9.47
C LYS A 59 0.03 1.07 10.40
N LYS A 60 0.05 -0.13 10.99
CA LYS A 60 -0.92 -0.52 12.02
C LYS A 60 -0.83 0.40 13.23
N ARG A 61 0.38 0.70 13.71
CA ARG A 61 0.59 1.61 14.84
C ARG A 61 0.12 3.03 14.55
N GLU A 62 0.40 3.53 13.35
CA GLU A 62 -0.05 4.85 12.91
C GLU A 62 -1.59 4.94 12.88
N ILE A 63 -2.24 3.96 12.24
CA ILE A 63 -3.71 3.87 12.18
C ILE A 63 -4.30 3.74 13.58
N ALA A 64 -3.73 2.89 14.44
CA ALA A 64 -4.21 2.71 15.81
C ALA A 64 -4.13 4.01 16.62
N SER A 65 -3.06 4.79 16.46
CA SER A 65 -2.90 6.10 17.09
C SER A 65 -3.97 7.09 16.60
N ALA A 66 -4.19 7.15 15.28
CA ALA A 66 -5.21 8.00 14.69
C ALA A 66 -6.63 7.62 15.17
N VAL A 67 -6.97 6.33 15.15
CA VAL A 67 -8.26 5.81 15.66
C VAL A 67 -8.42 6.15 17.14
N LYS A 68 -7.40 5.89 17.97
CA LYS A 68 -7.43 6.22 19.41
C LYS A 68 -7.70 7.70 19.65
N ARG A 69 -7.08 8.58 18.86
CA ARG A 69 -7.27 10.02 18.97
C ARG A 69 -8.70 10.42 18.58
N VAL A 70 -9.22 9.90 17.47
CA VAL A 70 -10.58 10.19 17.00
C VAL A 70 -11.63 9.67 17.99
N VAL A 71 -11.48 8.46 18.49
CA VAL A 71 -12.41 7.89 19.50
C VAL A 71 -12.36 8.71 20.79
N ARG A 72 -11.19 9.21 21.20
CA ARG A 72 -11.07 10.08 22.38
C ARG A 72 -11.75 11.43 22.18
N GLU A 73 -11.58 12.05 21.02
CA GLU A 73 -12.06 13.41 20.74
C GLU A 73 -13.54 13.45 20.33
N TYR A 74 -14.03 12.41 19.63
CA TYR A 74 -15.35 12.38 19.01
C TYR A 74 -16.19 11.16 19.39
N GLY A 75 -15.78 10.37 20.40
CA GLY A 75 -16.42 9.09 20.73
C GLY A 75 -17.92 9.19 21.04
N GLU A 76 -18.34 10.25 21.72
CA GLU A 76 -19.76 10.50 22.02
C GLU A 76 -20.57 10.77 20.73
N THR A 77 -20.06 11.63 19.85
CA THR A 77 -20.68 11.91 18.54
C THR A 77 -20.78 10.65 17.68
N LEU A 78 -19.69 9.86 17.63
CA LEU A 78 -19.68 8.59 16.90
C LEU A 78 -20.71 7.59 17.46
N LYS A 79 -20.91 7.57 18.78
CA LYS A 79 -21.91 6.73 19.44
C LYS A 79 -23.34 7.15 19.08
N LEU A 80 -23.61 8.45 19.07
CA LEU A 80 -24.93 8.99 18.70
C LEU A 80 -25.26 8.70 17.23
N LEU A 81 -24.30 8.89 16.32
CA LEU A 81 -24.48 8.58 14.89
C LEU A 81 -24.69 7.10 14.60
N GLY A 82 -24.15 6.20 15.44
CA GLY A 82 -24.34 4.76 15.28
C GLY A 82 -25.68 4.22 15.80
N GLN A 83 -26.50 5.08 16.42
CA GLN A 83 -27.84 4.74 16.91
C GLN A 83 -28.96 5.17 15.95
N GLU A 84 -28.62 5.86 14.86
CA GLU A 84 -29.50 6.08 13.68
C GLU A 84 -29.51 4.85 12.77
#